data_AF-A0A0W0Y5S7-F1
#
_entry.id   AF-A0A0W0Y5S7-F1
#
_cell.length_a   1.000
_cell.length_b   1.000
_cell.length_c   1.000
_cell.angle_alpha   90.00
_cell.angle_beta   90.00
_cell.angle_gamma   90.00
#
_symmetry.space_group_name_H-M   'P 1'
#
loop_
_entity.id
_entity.type
_entity.pdbx_description
1 polymer ?
#
loop_
_entity_poly.entity_id
_entity_poly.type
_entity_poly.pdbx_seq_one_letter_code
_entity_poly.pdbx_strand_id
1 'polypeptide(L)'
;MVDSAYTNFLNQKNRFFEKQLQTTAAVEEYMRLHLKNEGTELEDEDSEEDILNFRSIAPNKTLIEQEFYDILGSIDKKLLKQENDELLKWAYHCGLMLQEVYGACAYDQYYRDRDNNLKNKAELYALLCQQIKNRIDKKNVETRKAHESFLAHVLKKMKEGLLDLAETPLHLSLLRNKIAYLNVCRLYWAFCRMTLSSGLRLARDTHVLEKLDKLVGHHIDAEKIIHTFELPNSIFRALSVGFFASRFMLDSLALIKHTFFPSEEEKSRTRTERFMDELYKRHCNFLNDIVWATVNGITNYNSFFHISAPAAGWITAGFLVFDVAMIMWRRFLAHREYDIKRKQYVQELADIEVRLLKKSDVDDKESRQLKARHEAVRAQLRELDLKWEAANAKFLFNAAAATLLVMGFSAALLFTPPGIILASYALCAVAVGMYLSADAFGEYREKTLRLQEAVELARQHREDPFDTLHESDYWADQLILDERVRKLVQEHQNARHDFIYTMIKNTVMPALIISTLAICWQAALVIIAAYAVYELVNAYQRHQQKQAALPAPEASEEEKLLKDLEEAPLEELHLETAELNRSCCF
;
A
#
# COMPACT_ATOMS: atom_id res chain seq x y z
N MET A 1 26.89 9.62 -4.82
CA MET A 1 26.18 8.74 -5.79
C MET A 1 24.77 9.26 -6.09
N VAL A 2 23.94 9.56 -5.08
CA VAL A 2 22.56 10.07 -5.30
C VAL A 2 22.52 11.32 -6.21
N ASP A 3 23.40 12.31 -5.99
CA ASP A 3 23.41 13.55 -6.79
C ASP A 3 23.76 13.35 -8.27
N SER A 4 24.59 12.36 -8.61
CA SER A 4 25.02 12.08 -9.99
C SER A 4 23.93 11.34 -10.78
N ALA A 5 23.31 10.31 -10.20
CA ALA A 5 22.21 9.58 -10.83
C ALA A 5 20.97 10.48 -11.03
N TYR A 6 20.70 11.34 -10.04
CA TYR A 6 19.64 12.34 -10.05
C TYR A 6 19.81 13.40 -11.16
N THR A 7 21.02 13.93 -11.32
CA THR A 7 21.33 14.90 -12.40
C THR A 7 21.12 14.27 -13.76
N ASN A 8 21.45 12.98 -13.92
CA ASN A 8 21.28 12.27 -15.18
C ASN A 8 19.80 12.06 -15.55
N PHE A 9 18.96 11.68 -14.58
CA PHE A 9 17.52 11.55 -14.79
C PHE A 9 16.85 12.88 -15.14
N LEU A 10 17.23 13.96 -14.46
CA LEU A 10 16.76 15.32 -14.76
C LEU A 10 17.11 15.76 -16.19
N ASN A 11 18.35 15.49 -16.61
CA ASN A 11 18.80 15.78 -17.97
C ASN A 11 18.03 14.97 -19.01
N GLN A 12 17.74 13.69 -18.74
CA GLN A 12 16.91 12.86 -19.60
C GLN A 12 15.47 13.39 -19.72
N LYS A 13 14.84 13.74 -18.60
CA LYS A 13 13.50 14.36 -18.58
C LYS A 13 13.49 15.66 -19.39
N ASN A 14 14.46 16.54 -19.17
CA ASN A 14 14.55 17.81 -19.89
C ASN A 14 14.78 17.62 -21.39
N ARG A 15 15.66 16.70 -21.80
CA ARG A 15 15.88 16.33 -23.21
C ARG A 15 14.62 15.75 -23.85
N PHE A 16 13.86 14.92 -23.14
CA PHE A 16 12.59 14.37 -23.63
C PHE A 16 11.61 15.50 -23.98
N PHE A 17 11.42 16.46 -23.07
CA PHE A 17 10.51 17.59 -23.31
C PHE A 17 11.05 18.58 -24.36
N GLU A 18 12.37 18.72 -24.51
CA GLU A 18 12.98 19.58 -25.52
C GLU A 18 12.87 19.01 -26.95
N LYS A 19 12.87 17.68 -27.12
CA LYS A 19 12.82 17.02 -28.44
C LYS A 19 11.42 16.84 -29.06
N GLN A 20 10.34 17.33 -28.43
CA GLN A 20 8.94 17.24 -28.90
C GLN A 20 8.59 16.06 -29.84
N LEU A 21 8.50 14.84 -29.28
CA LEU A 21 8.00 13.69 -30.05
C LEU A 21 6.46 13.73 -30.09
N GLN A 22 5.92 14.24 -31.19
CA GLN A 22 4.49 14.57 -31.30
C GLN A 22 3.56 13.34 -31.44
N THR A 23 4.06 12.10 -31.56
CA THR A 23 3.21 10.91 -31.68
C THR A 23 3.75 9.70 -30.90
N THR A 24 2.88 8.77 -30.48
CA THR A 24 3.25 7.47 -29.89
C THR A 24 4.11 6.66 -30.85
N ALA A 25 3.83 6.75 -32.15
CA ALA A 25 4.64 6.17 -33.22
C ALA A 25 6.03 6.81 -33.28
N ALA A 26 6.17 8.11 -33.06
CA ALA A 26 7.47 8.79 -33.00
C ALA A 26 8.25 8.42 -31.72
N VAL A 27 7.58 8.17 -30.58
CA VAL A 27 8.23 7.63 -29.39
C VAL A 27 8.71 6.19 -29.65
N GLU A 28 7.87 5.35 -30.24
CA GLU A 28 8.21 3.98 -30.62
C GLU A 28 9.29 3.92 -31.71
N GLU A 29 9.27 4.83 -32.69
CA GLU A 29 10.26 4.97 -33.76
C GLU A 29 11.56 5.57 -33.24
N TYR A 30 11.51 6.56 -32.34
CA TYR A 30 12.68 7.05 -31.61
C TYR A 30 13.34 5.92 -30.81
N MET A 31 12.54 5.11 -30.11
CA MET A 31 13.04 3.91 -29.42
C MET A 31 13.58 2.89 -30.43
N ARG A 32 12.90 2.66 -31.56
CA ARG A 32 13.29 1.70 -32.58
C ARG A 32 14.56 2.11 -33.34
N LEU A 33 14.75 3.40 -33.62
CA LEU A 33 15.96 3.97 -34.22
C LEU A 33 17.13 3.90 -33.25
N HIS A 34 16.90 4.17 -31.96
CA HIS A 34 17.93 3.97 -30.93
C HIS A 34 18.24 2.49 -30.63
N LEU A 35 17.29 1.57 -30.81
CA LEU A 35 17.50 0.12 -30.67
C LEU A 35 18.09 -0.53 -31.93
N LYS A 36 17.93 0.07 -33.13
CA LYS A 36 18.37 -0.51 -34.41
C LYS A 36 19.79 -0.10 -34.83
N ASN A 37 20.44 0.79 -34.08
CA ASN A 37 21.84 1.17 -34.29
C ASN A 37 22.87 0.16 -33.73
N GLU A 38 22.47 -1.07 -33.41
CA GLU A 38 23.36 -2.18 -33.00
C GLU A 38 24.22 -2.77 -34.16
N GLY A 39 24.63 -1.99 -35.15
CA GLY A 39 25.33 -2.59 -36.30
C GLY A 39 26.11 -1.65 -37.20
N THR A 40 26.47 -0.46 -36.76
CA THR A 40 27.41 0.37 -37.53
C THR A 40 28.39 1.00 -36.58
N GLU A 41 29.65 0.56 -36.66
CA GLU A 41 30.78 1.24 -36.05
C GLU A 41 30.81 2.68 -36.55
N LEU A 42 30.36 3.60 -35.71
CA LEU A 42 30.68 5.01 -35.81
C LEU A 42 31.67 5.30 -34.70
N GLU A 43 32.93 5.47 -35.11
CA GLU A 43 33.97 6.13 -34.33
C GLU A 43 33.52 7.57 -34.07
N ASP A 44 32.81 7.81 -32.97
CA ASP A 44 32.80 9.11 -32.30
C ASP A 44 32.63 8.88 -30.79
N GLU A 45 33.64 9.31 -30.05
CA GLU A 45 33.69 9.28 -28.58
C GLU A 45 32.62 10.20 -28.00
N ASP A 46 31.91 9.66 -27.01
CA ASP A 46 31.00 10.30 -26.06
C ASP A 46 29.62 10.78 -26.56
N SER A 47 28.60 10.10 -26.01
CA SER A 47 27.18 10.44 -25.93
C SER A 47 26.31 10.01 -27.11
N GLU A 48 25.57 8.90 -26.94
CA GLU A 48 24.15 8.76 -27.33
C GLU A 48 23.57 7.34 -27.13
N GLU A 49 24.37 6.35 -26.70
CA GLU A 49 23.94 4.95 -26.46
C GLU A 49 23.17 4.68 -25.14
N ASP A 50 22.98 5.69 -24.27
CA ASP A 50 22.77 5.45 -22.82
C ASP A 50 21.31 5.64 -22.32
N ILE A 51 20.34 5.84 -23.22
CA ILE A 51 19.00 6.34 -22.85
C ILE A 51 18.07 5.23 -22.32
N LEU A 52 18.31 3.95 -22.66
CA LEU A 52 17.53 2.80 -22.16
C LEU A 52 18.39 1.68 -21.57
N ASN A 53 19.65 1.97 -21.25
CA ASN A 53 20.51 0.99 -20.61
C ASN A 53 19.99 0.72 -19.20
N PHE A 54 19.74 -0.54 -18.85
CA PHE A 54 19.41 -0.94 -17.46
C PHE A 54 20.35 -0.28 -16.43
N ARG A 55 21.63 -0.07 -16.81
CA ARG A 55 22.63 0.64 -16.03
C ARG A 55 22.25 2.07 -15.63
N SER A 56 21.55 2.82 -16.48
CA SER A 56 21.12 4.20 -16.23
C SER A 56 19.74 4.28 -15.56
N ILE A 57 18.85 3.32 -15.84
CA ILE A 57 17.48 3.29 -15.30
C ILE A 57 17.44 2.67 -13.89
N ALA A 58 18.15 1.57 -13.65
CA ALA A 58 18.06 0.82 -12.38
C ALA A 58 18.43 1.65 -11.13
N PRO A 59 19.46 2.53 -11.15
CA PRO A 59 19.77 3.41 -10.01
C PRO A 59 18.65 4.43 -9.74
N ASN A 60 17.90 4.81 -10.77
CA ASN A 60 16.84 5.83 -10.71
C ASN A 60 15.44 5.23 -10.60
N LYS A 61 15.32 3.90 -10.53
CA LYS A 61 14.04 3.18 -10.54
C LYS A 61 13.00 3.77 -9.58
N THR A 62 13.35 3.98 -8.32
CA THR A 62 12.41 4.52 -7.32
C THR A 62 11.94 5.93 -7.69
N LEU A 63 12.83 6.76 -8.23
CA LEU A 63 12.49 8.11 -8.69
C LEU A 63 11.57 8.07 -9.92
N ILE A 64 11.77 7.11 -10.82
CA ILE A 64 10.94 6.89 -12.02
C ILE A 64 9.56 6.35 -11.64
N GLU A 65 9.48 5.39 -10.71
CA GLU A 65 8.20 4.91 -10.16
C GLU A 65 7.43 6.04 -9.51
N GLN A 66 8.11 6.83 -8.68
CA GLN A 66 7.51 7.98 -8.03
C GLN A 66 7.00 9.00 -9.05
N GLU A 67 7.85 9.37 -10.03
CA GLU A 67 7.47 10.27 -11.11
C GLU A 67 6.24 9.75 -11.88
N PHE A 68 6.24 8.47 -12.26
CA PHE A 68 5.14 7.81 -12.95
C PHE A 68 3.81 7.90 -12.17
N TYR A 69 3.84 7.54 -10.88
CA TYR A 69 2.64 7.60 -10.03
C TYR A 69 2.21 9.03 -9.72
N ASP A 70 3.13 9.99 -9.65
CA ASP A 70 2.80 11.41 -9.46
C ASP A 70 2.14 11.99 -10.72
N ILE A 71 2.61 11.61 -11.92
CA ILE A 71 1.96 12.00 -13.19
C ILE A 71 0.56 11.38 -13.28
N LEU A 72 0.44 10.06 -13.12
CA LEU A 72 -0.87 9.40 -13.20
C LEU A 72 -1.83 9.92 -12.13
N GLY A 73 -1.34 10.12 -10.90
CA GLY A 73 -2.13 10.73 -9.84
C GLY A 73 -2.61 12.13 -10.19
N SER A 74 -1.80 12.94 -10.88
CA SER A 74 -2.20 14.27 -11.34
C SER A 74 -3.24 14.24 -12.46
N ILE A 75 -3.12 13.28 -13.40
CA ILE A 75 -4.00 13.13 -14.57
C ILE A 75 -5.36 12.53 -14.18
N ASP A 76 -5.38 11.39 -13.47
CA ASP A 76 -6.62 10.68 -13.10
C ASP A 76 -7.53 11.53 -12.20
N LYS A 77 -6.97 12.53 -11.51
CA LYS A 77 -7.71 13.43 -10.62
C LYS A 77 -8.19 14.72 -11.32
N LYS A 78 -8.04 14.83 -12.66
CA LYS A 78 -8.36 16.03 -13.46
C LYS A 78 -7.82 17.32 -12.82
N LEU A 79 -6.65 17.25 -12.16
CA LEU A 79 -5.99 18.44 -11.59
C LEU A 79 -5.45 19.36 -12.70
N LEU A 80 -5.46 18.89 -13.93
CA LEU A 80 -5.15 19.63 -15.14
C LEU A 80 -6.46 19.93 -15.88
N LYS A 81 -6.69 21.21 -16.24
CA LYS A 81 -7.87 21.65 -17.00
C LYS A 81 -7.97 21.02 -18.40
N GLN A 82 -6.87 20.50 -18.94
CA GLN A 82 -6.81 19.74 -20.19
C GLN A 82 -5.91 18.50 -20.03
N GLU A 83 -6.28 17.38 -20.65
CA GLU A 83 -5.37 16.23 -20.81
C GLU A 83 -4.13 16.71 -21.58
N ASN A 84 -3.00 16.81 -20.89
CA ASN A 84 -1.75 17.19 -21.50
C ASN A 84 -1.12 15.94 -22.13
N ASP A 85 -1.29 15.80 -23.44
CA ASP A 85 -0.77 14.68 -24.24
C ASP A 85 0.75 14.45 -24.00
N GLU A 86 1.53 15.49 -23.71
CA GLU A 86 2.97 15.36 -23.43
C GLU A 86 3.25 14.68 -22.08
N LEU A 87 2.43 14.94 -21.06
CA LEU A 87 2.55 14.25 -19.77
C LEU A 87 2.08 12.81 -19.84
N LEU A 88 1.01 12.54 -20.60
CA LEU A 88 0.58 11.16 -20.87
C LEU A 88 1.69 10.40 -21.61
N LYS A 89 2.34 11.02 -22.60
CA LYS A 89 3.50 10.44 -23.29
C LYS A 89 4.70 10.26 -22.36
N TRP A 90 4.97 11.18 -21.45
CA TRP A 90 6.03 11.04 -20.46
C TRP A 90 5.71 9.94 -19.45
N ALA A 91 4.47 9.83 -18.97
CA ALA A 91 4.01 8.73 -18.12
C ALA A 91 4.12 7.39 -18.85
N TYR A 92 3.74 7.34 -20.13
CA TYR A 92 3.93 6.17 -20.99
C TYR A 92 5.42 5.80 -21.08
N HIS A 93 6.30 6.78 -21.29
CA HIS A 93 7.73 6.57 -21.34
C HIS A 93 8.31 6.06 -20.00
N CYS A 94 7.90 6.64 -18.87
CA CYS A 94 8.25 6.12 -17.54
C CYS A 94 7.73 4.70 -17.35
N GLY A 95 6.50 4.42 -17.78
CA GLY A 95 5.92 3.08 -17.74
C GLY A 95 6.70 2.06 -18.56
N LEU A 96 7.19 2.44 -19.75
CA LEU A 96 8.06 1.60 -20.57
C LEU A 96 9.42 1.36 -19.89
N MET A 97 10.06 2.40 -19.36
CA MET A 97 11.30 2.24 -18.59
C MET A 97 11.12 1.28 -17.40
N LEU A 98 9.99 1.38 -16.69
CA LEU A 98 9.67 0.50 -15.58
C LEU A 98 9.34 -0.92 -16.05
N GLN A 99 8.58 -1.07 -17.13
CA GLN A 99 8.30 -2.36 -17.75
C GLN A 99 9.59 -3.05 -18.17
N GLU A 100 10.54 -2.33 -18.77
CA GLU A 100 11.85 -2.87 -19.14
C GLU A 100 12.66 -3.25 -17.91
N VAL A 101 12.76 -2.38 -16.89
CA VAL A 101 13.50 -2.70 -15.65
C VAL A 101 12.90 -3.91 -14.93
N TYR A 102 11.57 -3.98 -14.80
CA TYR A 102 10.89 -5.09 -14.15
C TYR A 102 10.85 -6.35 -15.02
N GLY A 103 10.76 -6.18 -16.33
CA GLY A 103 10.74 -7.24 -17.34
C GLY A 103 12.09 -7.91 -17.48
N ALA A 104 13.17 -7.13 -17.56
CA ALA A 104 14.56 -7.57 -17.42
C ALA A 104 14.74 -8.42 -16.16
N CYS A 105 14.38 -7.86 -14.99
CA CYS A 105 14.40 -8.61 -13.73
C CYS A 105 13.53 -9.88 -13.71
N ALA A 106 12.56 -10.02 -14.64
CA ALA A 106 11.67 -11.18 -14.75
C ALA A 106 12.05 -12.16 -15.88
N TYR A 107 12.88 -11.75 -16.86
CA TYR A 107 13.22 -12.54 -18.06
C TYR A 107 14.44 -13.44 -17.86
N ASP A 108 15.25 -13.17 -16.85
CA ASP A 108 16.20 -14.14 -16.32
C ASP A 108 15.42 -15.43 -15.99
N GLN A 109 15.77 -16.52 -16.69
CA GLN A 109 15.05 -17.80 -16.71
C GLN A 109 14.85 -18.38 -15.32
N TYR A 110 15.68 -17.95 -14.35
CA TYR A 110 15.58 -18.29 -12.94
C TYR A 110 14.48 -17.53 -12.17
N TYR A 111 14.13 -16.30 -12.57
CA TYR A 111 13.08 -15.48 -11.95
C TYR A 111 11.69 -15.74 -12.55
N ARG A 112 11.62 -16.21 -13.81
CA ARG A 112 10.38 -16.53 -14.54
C ARG A 112 9.46 -17.50 -13.77
N ASP A 113 10.03 -18.42 -12.99
CA ASP A 113 9.29 -19.41 -12.20
C ASP A 113 9.18 -19.06 -10.71
N ARG A 114 9.76 -17.94 -10.25
CA ARG A 114 10.09 -17.72 -8.82
C ARG A 114 9.87 -16.34 -8.24
N ASP A 115 9.43 -15.34 -9.00
CA ASP A 115 8.97 -14.04 -8.45
C ASP A 115 7.79 -13.48 -9.25
N ASN A 116 6.60 -14.05 -8.98
CA ASN A 116 5.33 -13.58 -9.55
C ASN A 116 5.12 -12.08 -9.28
N ASN A 117 5.69 -11.47 -8.24
CA ASN A 117 5.51 -10.04 -7.97
C ASN A 117 6.23 -9.16 -8.99
N LEU A 118 7.44 -9.52 -9.41
CA LEU A 118 8.17 -8.79 -10.45
C LEU A 118 7.52 -8.95 -11.82
N LYS A 119 7.09 -10.17 -12.17
CA LYS A 119 6.33 -10.44 -13.39
C LYS A 119 4.98 -9.71 -13.38
N ASN A 120 4.23 -9.77 -12.28
CA ASN A 120 2.99 -9.03 -12.10
C ASN A 120 3.22 -7.52 -12.18
N LYS A 121 4.37 -7.00 -11.73
CA LYS A 121 4.71 -5.59 -11.88
C LYS A 121 5.05 -5.23 -13.32
N ALA A 122 5.82 -6.05 -14.02
CA ALA A 122 6.09 -5.84 -15.45
C ALA A 122 4.79 -5.89 -16.27
N GLU A 123 3.93 -6.87 -16.01
CA GLU A 123 2.60 -6.99 -16.62
C GLU A 123 1.67 -5.84 -16.21
N LEU A 124 1.72 -5.38 -14.96
CA LEU A 124 0.99 -4.21 -14.50
C LEU A 124 1.42 -2.96 -15.25
N TYR A 125 2.73 -2.70 -15.35
CA TYR A 125 3.23 -1.54 -16.10
C TYR A 125 2.93 -1.67 -17.59
N ALA A 126 3.00 -2.87 -18.19
CA ALA A 126 2.57 -3.10 -19.56
C ALA A 126 1.07 -2.79 -19.76
N LEU A 127 0.22 -3.22 -18.84
CA LEU A 127 -1.22 -2.93 -18.84
C LEU A 127 -1.48 -1.43 -18.68
N LEU A 128 -0.78 -0.77 -17.76
CA LEU A 128 -0.90 0.68 -17.55
C LEU A 128 -0.40 1.46 -18.77
N CYS A 129 0.70 1.05 -19.39
CA CYS A 129 1.18 1.60 -20.65
C CYS A 129 0.14 1.44 -21.75
N GLN A 130 -0.50 0.28 -21.85
CA GLN A 130 -1.58 0.06 -22.82
C GLN A 130 -2.79 0.97 -22.55
N GLN A 131 -3.18 1.16 -21.28
CA GLN A 131 -4.25 2.08 -20.91
C GLN A 131 -3.90 3.53 -21.27
N ILE A 132 -2.68 3.97 -20.95
CA ILE A 132 -2.19 5.31 -21.28
C ILE A 132 -2.15 5.49 -22.81
N LYS A 133 -1.65 4.50 -23.56
CA LYS A 133 -1.62 4.50 -25.03
C LYS A 133 -3.02 4.62 -25.63
N ASN A 134 -3.99 3.88 -25.09
CA ASN A 134 -5.38 3.98 -25.54
C ASN A 134 -5.98 5.37 -25.30
N ARG A 135 -5.64 6.02 -24.17
CA ARG A 135 -6.03 7.41 -23.90
C ARG A 135 -5.36 8.40 -24.87
N ILE A 136 -4.06 8.26 -25.13
CA ILE A 136 -3.32 9.10 -26.10
C ILE A 136 -3.91 8.96 -27.51
N ASP A 137 -4.21 7.73 -27.94
CA ASP A 137 -4.76 7.45 -29.27
C ASP A 137 -6.25 7.84 -29.39
N LYS A 138 -6.86 8.37 -28.32
CA LYS A 138 -8.29 8.72 -28.20
C LYS A 138 -9.22 7.59 -28.65
N LYS A 139 -8.77 6.35 -28.48
CA LYS A 139 -9.61 5.18 -28.73
C LYS A 139 -10.55 5.03 -27.55
N ASN A 140 -11.86 5.07 -27.80
CA ASN A 140 -12.88 4.72 -26.82
C ASN A 140 -12.71 3.25 -26.44
N VAL A 141 -11.86 2.99 -25.45
CA VAL A 141 -11.80 1.71 -24.79
C VAL A 141 -12.56 1.87 -23.48
N GLU A 142 -13.88 1.73 -23.58
CA GLU A 142 -14.65 1.21 -22.46
C GLU A 142 -14.12 -0.19 -22.16
N THR A 143 -13.06 -0.28 -21.35
CA THR A 143 -12.73 -1.55 -20.70
C THR A 143 -13.73 -1.72 -19.58
N ARG A 144 -15.00 -2.00 -19.93
CA ARG A 144 -15.98 -2.55 -19.02
C ARG A 144 -15.45 -3.91 -18.60
N LYS A 145 -14.76 -3.95 -17.45
CA LYS A 145 -14.55 -5.21 -16.75
C LYS A 145 -15.95 -5.75 -16.48
N ALA A 146 -16.28 -6.91 -17.07
CA ALA A 146 -17.51 -7.62 -16.76
C ALA A 146 -17.68 -7.68 -15.24
N HIS A 147 -18.90 -7.45 -14.74
CA HIS A 147 -19.22 -7.54 -13.33
C HIS A 147 -18.79 -8.93 -12.81
N GLU A 148 -17.63 -9.00 -12.16
CA GLU A 148 -17.16 -10.22 -11.52
C GLU A 148 -18.14 -10.55 -10.38
N SER A 149 -18.72 -11.74 -10.37
CA SER A 149 -19.61 -12.15 -9.28
C SER A 149 -18.82 -12.20 -7.98
N PHE A 150 -19.45 -11.83 -6.85
CA PHE A 150 -18.75 -11.82 -5.56
C PHE A 150 -18.10 -13.17 -5.23
N LEU A 151 -18.77 -14.29 -5.54
CA LEU A 151 -18.21 -15.63 -5.32
C LEU A 151 -16.98 -15.88 -6.19
N ALA A 152 -16.98 -15.42 -7.45
CA ALA A 152 -15.79 -15.49 -8.29
C ALA A 152 -14.65 -14.64 -7.70
N HIS A 153 -14.95 -13.43 -7.23
CA HIS A 153 -13.98 -12.56 -6.57
C HIS A 153 -13.39 -13.19 -5.28
N VAL A 154 -14.23 -13.75 -4.41
CA VAL A 154 -13.81 -14.41 -3.18
C VAL A 154 -13.01 -15.67 -3.50
N LEU A 155 -13.48 -16.52 -4.40
CA LEU A 155 -12.79 -17.76 -4.77
C LEU A 155 -11.44 -17.45 -5.44
N LYS A 156 -11.38 -16.41 -6.28
CA LYS A 156 -10.14 -15.90 -6.86
C LYS A 156 -9.20 -15.40 -5.78
N LYS A 157 -9.67 -14.57 -4.84
CA LYS A 157 -8.87 -14.07 -3.71
C LYS A 157 -8.39 -15.18 -2.77
N MET A 158 -9.23 -16.19 -2.52
CA MET A 158 -8.86 -17.37 -1.74
C MET A 158 -7.83 -18.21 -2.49
N LYS A 159 -8.00 -18.43 -3.79
CA LYS A 159 -7.02 -19.13 -4.64
C LYS A 159 -5.70 -18.38 -4.68
N GLU A 160 -5.72 -17.06 -4.89
CA GLU A 160 -4.55 -16.18 -4.82
C GLU A 160 -3.88 -16.28 -3.45
N GLY A 161 -4.64 -16.26 -2.35
CA GLY A 161 -4.11 -16.38 -0.99
C GLY A 161 -3.53 -17.77 -0.67
N LEU A 162 -4.14 -18.85 -1.17
CA LEU A 162 -3.66 -20.22 -1.01
C LEU A 162 -2.43 -20.49 -1.88
N LEU A 163 -2.42 -20.02 -3.13
CA LEU A 163 -1.24 -20.05 -3.99
C LEU A 163 -0.12 -19.22 -3.37
N ASP A 164 -0.40 -18.00 -2.92
CA ASP A 164 0.58 -17.17 -2.21
C ASP A 164 1.12 -17.87 -0.96
N LEU A 165 0.29 -18.61 -0.21
CA LEU A 165 0.73 -19.40 0.94
C LEU A 165 1.60 -20.59 0.53
N ALA A 166 1.26 -21.29 -0.56
CA ALA A 166 2.03 -22.41 -1.09
C ALA A 166 3.36 -21.96 -1.72
N GLU A 167 3.38 -20.79 -2.35
CA GLU A 167 4.54 -20.16 -2.98
C GLU A 167 5.41 -19.38 -1.97
N THR A 168 4.88 -19.07 -0.79
CA THR A 168 5.61 -18.37 0.30
C THR A 168 7.03 -18.90 0.54
N PRO A 169 7.30 -20.21 0.70
CA PRO A 169 8.66 -20.70 0.93
C PRO A 169 9.61 -20.48 -0.26
N LEU A 170 9.07 -20.24 -1.46
CA LEU A 170 9.85 -20.00 -2.68
C LEU A 170 10.21 -18.51 -2.87
N HIS A 171 9.53 -17.61 -2.15
CA HIS A 171 9.72 -16.16 -2.25
C HIS A 171 10.33 -15.56 -0.97
N LEU A 172 11.61 -15.22 -1.01
CA LEU A 172 12.34 -14.67 0.14
C LEU A 172 11.69 -13.41 0.73
N SER A 173 11.18 -12.51 -0.12
CA SER A 173 10.56 -11.25 0.29
C SER A 173 9.20 -11.45 0.98
N LEU A 174 8.34 -12.32 0.43
CA LEU A 174 7.03 -12.65 1.01
C LEU A 174 7.19 -13.43 2.30
N LEU A 175 8.08 -14.43 2.33
CA LEU A 175 8.41 -15.18 3.53
C LEU A 175 8.89 -14.24 4.65
N ARG A 176 9.80 -13.32 4.34
CA ARG A 176 10.29 -12.31 5.29
C ARG A 176 9.15 -11.45 5.83
N ASN A 177 8.24 -10.98 4.97
CA ASN A 177 7.11 -10.15 5.39
C ASN A 177 6.12 -10.95 6.27
N LYS A 178 5.87 -12.22 5.95
CA LYS A 178 5.04 -13.10 6.79
C LYS A 178 5.69 -13.37 8.15
N ILE A 179 7.00 -13.63 8.19
CA ILE A 179 7.74 -13.78 9.46
C ILE A 179 7.68 -12.48 10.28
N ALA A 180 7.81 -11.32 9.62
CA ALA A 180 7.68 -10.02 10.28
C ALA A 180 6.30 -9.86 10.94
N TYR A 181 5.24 -10.17 10.20
CA TYR A 181 3.87 -10.14 10.69
C TYR A 181 3.66 -11.12 11.86
N LEU A 182 4.11 -12.37 11.72
CA LEU A 182 4.03 -13.38 12.78
C LEU A 182 4.76 -12.95 14.06
N ASN A 183 5.86 -12.22 13.93
CA ASN A 183 6.55 -11.67 15.10
C ASN A 183 5.75 -10.57 15.81
N VAL A 184 5.03 -9.72 15.07
CA VAL A 184 4.10 -8.75 15.67
C VAL A 184 2.93 -9.47 16.35
N CYS A 185 2.34 -10.49 15.71
CA CYS A 185 1.31 -11.33 16.33
C CYS A 185 1.79 -12.05 17.59
N ARG A 186 3.04 -12.52 17.60
CA ARG A 186 3.67 -13.12 18.78
C ARG A 186 3.78 -12.12 19.93
N LEU A 187 4.26 -10.91 19.65
CA LEU A 187 4.37 -9.84 20.64
C LEU A 187 2.99 -9.46 21.20
N TYR A 188 2.01 -9.37 20.30
CA TYR A 188 0.63 -9.11 20.63
C TYR A 188 0.07 -10.18 21.60
N TRP A 189 0.25 -11.47 21.27
CA TRP A 189 -0.17 -12.57 22.14
C TRP A 189 0.51 -12.49 23.51
N ALA A 190 1.82 -12.21 23.54
CA ALA A 190 2.57 -12.11 24.78
C ALA A 190 1.97 -11.06 25.73
N PHE A 191 1.63 -9.87 25.23
CA PHE A 191 1.04 -8.81 26.05
C PHE A 191 -0.41 -9.05 26.41
N CYS A 192 -1.22 -9.60 25.51
CA CYS A 192 -2.59 -10.01 25.87
C CYS A 192 -2.58 -11.05 26.97
N ARG A 193 -1.73 -12.08 26.84
CA ARG A 193 -1.55 -13.10 27.87
C ARG A 193 -1.15 -12.47 29.21
N MET A 194 -0.13 -11.61 29.23
CA MET A 194 0.31 -10.93 30.46
C MET A 194 -0.81 -10.08 31.09
N THR A 195 -1.59 -9.38 30.26
CA THR A 195 -2.74 -8.59 30.69
C THR A 195 -3.81 -9.49 31.31
N LEU A 196 -4.19 -10.57 30.64
CA LEU A 196 -5.22 -11.49 31.13
C LEU A 196 -4.79 -12.24 32.39
N SER A 197 -3.56 -12.75 32.44
CA SER A 197 -3.02 -13.40 33.64
C SER A 197 -2.98 -12.43 34.83
N SER A 198 -2.54 -11.19 34.62
CA SER A 198 -2.50 -10.17 35.68
C SER A 198 -3.92 -9.76 36.11
N GLY A 199 -4.85 -9.66 35.15
CA GLY A 199 -6.24 -9.34 35.40
C GLY A 199 -6.96 -10.40 36.21
N LEU A 200 -6.73 -11.69 35.89
CA LEU A 200 -7.27 -12.81 36.65
C LEU A 200 -6.70 -12.87 38.08
N ARG A 201 -5.40 -12.64 38.25
CA ARG A 201 -4.78 -12.54 39.58
C ARG A 201 -5.40 -11.40 40.39
N LEU A 202 -5.55 -10.21 39.81
CA LEU A 202 -6.20 -9.08 40.47
C LEU A 202 -7.67 -9.38 40.79
N ALA A 203 -8.43 -9.99 39.87
CA ALA A 203 -9.83 -10.34 40.08
C ALA A 203 -10.01 -11.38 41.20
N ARG A 204 -9.07 -12.32 41.33
CA ARG A 204 -8.99 -13.26 42.46
C ARG A 204 -8.71 -12.52 43.76
N ASP A 205 -7.68 -11.69 43.78
CA ASP A 205 -7.23 -10.96 44.98
C ASP A 205 -8.27 -9.94 45.47
N THR A 206 -9.17 -9.48 44.60
CA THR A 206 -10.28 -8.57 44.92
C THR A 206 -11.61 -9.29 45.17
N HIS A 207 -11.63 -10.62 45.21
CA HIS A 207 -12.82 -11.47 45.35
C HIS A 207 -13.91 -11.21 44.28
N VAL A 208 -13.55 -10.64 43.13
CA VAL A 208 -14.46 -10.44 42.01
C VAL A 208 -14.84 -11.78 41.37
N LEU A 209 -13.89 -12.72 41.31
CA LEU A 209 -14.15 -14.07 40.80
C LEU A 209 -15.20 -14.82 41.65
N GLU A 210 -15.15 -14.70 42.97
CA GLU A 210 -16.16 -15.33 43.84
C GLU A 210 -17.58 -14.77 43.62
N LYS A 211 -17.69 -13.49 43.25
CA LYS A 211 -18.98 -12.88 42.88
C LYS A 211 -19.46 -13.38 41.51
N LEU A 212 -18.54 -13.57 40.57
CA LEU A 212 -18.84 -14.17 39.27
C LEU A 212 -19.25 -15.65 39.40
N ASP A 213 -18.57 -16.41 40.25
CA ASP A 213 -18.91 -17.81 40.55
C ASP A 213 -20.37 -17.93 41.04
N LYS A 214 -20.80 -17.02 41.91
CA LYS A 214 -22.19 -16.96 42.41
C LYS A 214 -23.19 -16.60 41.32
N LEU A 215 -22.79 -15.80 40.33
CA LEU A 215 -23.65 -15.37 39.23
C LEU A 215 -23.78 -16.46 38.15
N VAL A 216 -22.69 -17.14 37.82
CA VAL A 216 -22.60 -18.14 36.74
C VAL A 216 -22.98 -19.54 37.24
N GLY A 217 -22.94 -19.79 38.55
CA GLY A 217 -23.26 -21.08 39.15
C GLY A 217 -22.17 -22.15 38.95
N HIS A 218 -20.99 -21.75 38.48
CA HIS A 218 -19.83 -22.61 38.26
C HIS A 218 -18.57 -21.96 38.84
N HIS A 219 -17.69 -22.77 39.44
CA HIS A 219 -16.42 -22.32 40.00
C HIS A 219 -15.39 -22.06 38.90
N ILE A 220 -14.90 -20.81 38.80
CA ILE A 220 -13.87 -20.41 37.85
C ILE A 220 -12.48 -20.65 38.45
N ASP A 221 -11.80 -21.69 37.99
CA ASP A 221 -10.41 -21.99 38.38
C ASP A 221 -9.42 -21.07 37.65
N ALA A 222 -9.13 -19.93 38.26
CA ALA A 222 -8.22 -18.92 37.72
C ALA A 222 -6.80 -19.45 37.50
N GLU A 223 -6.29 -20.32 38.37
CA GLU A 223 -4.93 -20.85 38.27
C GLU A 223 -4.80 -21.79 37.07
N LYS A 224 -5.81 -22.64 36.86
CA LYS A 224 -5.85 -23.50 35.68
C LYS A 224 -5.88 -22.68 34.39
N ILE A 225 -6.68 -21.61 34.35
CA ILE A 225 -6.74 -20.70 33.20
C ILE A 225 -5.38 -20.02 32.96
N ILE A 226 -4.75 -19.48 34.02
CA ILE A 226 -3.43 -18.85 33.95
C ILE A 226 -2.38 -19.84 33.45
N HIS A 227 -2.39 -21.07 33.95
CA HIS A 227 -1.48 -22.12 33.51
C HIS A 227 -1.68 -22.45 32.02
N THR A 228 -2.93 -22.56 31.55
CA THR A 228 -3.24 -22.75 30.13
C THR A 228 -2.72 -21.60 29.27
N PHE A 229 -2.81 -20.35 29.75
CA PHE A 229 -2.23 -19.19 29.08
C PHE A 229 -0.70 -19.26 28.99
N GLU A 230 -0.03 -19.83 29.99
CA GLU A 230 1.43 -19.89 30.10
C GLU A 230 2.07 -21.06 29.35
N LEU A 231 1.30 -22.10 29.01
CA LEU A 231 1.78 -23.30 28.30
C LEU A 231 2.64 -23.00 27.04
N PRO A 232 2.26 -22.06 26.15
CA PRO A 232 3.02 -21.82 24.92
C PRO A 232 4.27 -20.94 25.10
N ASN A 233 4.60 -20.53 26.33
CA ASN A 233 5.66 -19.55 26.60
C ASN A 233 7.04 -19.99 26.07
N SER A 234 7.39 -21.27 26.21
CA SER A 234 8.64 -21.82 25.68
C SER A 234 8.72 -21.68 24.16
N ILE A 235 7.59 -21.92 23.47
CA ILE A 235 7.50 -21.75 22.01
C ILE A 235 7.67 -20.28 21.65
N PHE A 236 7.00 -19.35 22.35
CA PHE A 236 7.13 -17.92 22.06
C PHE A 236 8.52 -17.36 22.32
N ARG A 237 9.23 -17.87 23.34
CA ARG A 237 10.63 -17.52 23.58
C ARG A 237 11.50 -17.95 22.41
N ALA A 238 11.36 -19.19 21.93
CA ALA A 238 12.08 -19.67 20.76
C ALA A 238 11.73 -18.87 19.49
N LEU A 239 10.45 -18.64 19.21
CA LEU A 239 9.98 -17.88 18.06
C LEU A 239 10.45 -16.42 18.08
N SER A 240 10.58 -15.80 19.26
CA SER A 240 11.08 -14.43 19.39
C SER A 240 12.51 -14.26 18.89
N VAL A 241 13.35 -15.28 19.02
CA VAL A 241 14.71 -15.26 18.48
C VAL A 241 14.69 -15.74 17.04
N GLY A 242 13.98 -16.85 16.78
CA GLY A 242 13.88 -17.48 15.48
C GLY A 242 13.37 -16.53 14.40
N PHE A 243 12.31 -15.76 14.65
CA PHE A 243 11.77 -14.85 13.64
C PHE A 243 12.74 -13.74 13.23
N PHE A 244 13.45 -13.13 14.18
CA PHE A 244 14.46 -12.12 13.85
C PHE A 244 15.68 -12.73 13.17
N ALA A 245 16.18 -13.88 13.66
CA ALA A 245 17.30 -14.59 13.05
C ALA A 245 16.97 -15.04 11.61
N SER A 246 15.77 -15.59 11.37
CA SER A 246 15.32 -15.97 10.05
C SER A 246 15.20 -14.77 9.12
N ARG A 247 14.62 -13.64 9.56
CA ARG A 247 14.56 -12.43 8.73
C ARG A 247 15.94 -11.89 8.39
N PHE A 248 16.85 -11.83 9.36
CA PHE A 248 18.24 -11.45 9.15
C PHE A 248 18.91 -12.36 8.10
N MET A 249 18.70 -13.67 8.19
CA MET A 249 19.21 -14.64 7.22
C MET A 249 18.61 -14.40 5.82
N LEU A 250 17.30 -14.17 5.71
CA LEU A 250 16.63 -13.92 4.43
C LEU A 250 17.13 -12.63 3.76
N ASP A 251 17.26 -11.54 4.52
CA ASP A 251 17.84 -10.29 3.99
C ASP A 251 19.32 -10.46 3.62
N SER A 252 20.08 -11.26 4.38
CA SER A 252 21.49 -11.58 4.06
C SER A 252 21.61 -12.41 2.78
N LEU A 253 20.74 -13.41 2.60
CA LEU A 253 20.68 -14.22 1.39
C LEU A 253 20.31 -13.35 0.18
N ALA A 254 19.36 -12.42 0.32
CA ALA A 254 19.03 -11.47 -0.73
C ALA A 254 20.24 -10.57 -1.09
N LEU A 255 20.93 -10.03 -0.08
CA LEU A 255 22.13 -9.22 -0.27
C LEU A 255 23.23 -10.00 -1.01
N ILE A 256 23.52 -11.24 -0.57
CA ILE A 256 24.51 -12.12 -1.21
C ILE A 256 24.09 -12.44 -2.64
N LYS A 257 22.81 -12.79 -2.86
CA LYS A 257 22.27 -13.10 -4.18
C LYS A 257 22.53 -11.96 -5.16
N HIS A 258 22.03 -10.76 -4.88
CA HIS A 258 22.16 -9.60 -5.78
C HIS A 258 23.61 -9.07 -5.90
N THR A 259 24.48 -9.41 -4.94
CA THR A 259 25.90 -9.01 -5.00
C THR A 259 26.74 -9.97 -5.86
N PHE A 260 26.60 -11.28 -5.62
CA PHE A 260 27.49 -12.32 -6.14
C PHE A 260 26.89 -13.14 -7.28
N PHE A 261 25.56 -13.27 -7.31
CA PHE A 261 24.82 -13.99 -8.34
C PHE A 261 23.79 -13.04 -8.99
N PRO A 262 24.27 -11.89 -9.54
CA PRO A 262 23.40 -10.91 -10.17
C PRO A 262 22.74 -11.49 -11.42
N SER A 263 21.56 -10.98 -11.77
CA SER A 263 20.97 -11.27 -13.10
C SER A 263 21.87 -10.75 -14.22
N GLU A 264 21.67 -11.23 -15.45
CA GLU A 264 22.43 -10.77 -16.62
C GLU A 264 22.36 -9.24 -16.80
N GLU A 265 21.22 -8.60 -16.49
CA GLU A 265 21.12 -7.13 -16.57
C GLU A 265 21.78 -6.44 -15.38
N GLU A 266 21.74 -7.02 -14.18
CA GLU A 266 22.45 -6.52 -12.99
C GLU A 266 23.97 -6.55 -13.17
N LYS A 267 24.52 -7.39 -14.07
CA LYS A 267 25.96 -7.43 -14.39
C LYS A 267 26.48 -6.15 -15.02
N SER A 268 25.61 -5.29 -15.55
CA SER A 268 25.98 -3.96 -16.07
C SER A 268 26.59 -3.02 -15.01
N ARG A 269 26.44 -3.35 -13.72
CA ARG A 269 26.97 -2.57 -12.59
C ARG A 269 28.15 -3.25 -11.92
N THR A 270 28.96 -2.50 -11.20
CA THR A 270 30.05 -3.09 -10.42
C THR A 270 29.49 -3.81 -9.18
N ARG A 271 30.22 -4.82 -8.71
CA ARG A 271 29.82 -5.59 -7.52
C ARG A 271 29.71 -4.72 -6.26
N THR A 272 30.58 -3.73 -6.13
CA THR A 272 30.58 -2.79 -4.99
C THR A 272 29.34 -1.90 -4.99
N GLU A 273 28.94 -1.38 -6.15
CA GLU A 273 27.73 -0.58 -6.28
C GLU A 273 26.47 -1.39 -5.95
N ARG A 274 26.36 -2.63 -6.46
CA ARG A 274 25.23 -3.52 -6.13
C ARG A 274 25.16 -3.82 -4.64
N PHE A 275 26.30 -4.13 -4.03
CA PHE A 275 26.37 -4.39 -2.59
C PHE A 275 25.93 -3.18 -1.77
N MET A 276 26.46 -2.00 -2.09
CA MET A 276 26.12 -0.78 -1.35
C MET A 276 24.65 -0.40 -1.51
N ASP A 277 24.08 -0.56 -2.70
CA ASP A 277 22.65 -0.29 -2.92
C ASP A 277 21.76 -1.26 -2.16
N GLU A 278 22.04 -2.56 -2.21
CA GLU A 278 21.25 -3.56 -1.46
C GLU A 278 21.43 -3.42 0.06
N LEU A 279 22.63 -3.05 0.51
CA LEU A 279 22.89 -2.74 1.90
C LEU A 279 22.11 -1.48 2.31
N TYR A 280 22.13 -0.42 1.51
CA TYR A 280 21.39 0.81 1.78
C TYR A 280 19.88 0.56 1.84
N LYS A 281 19.32 -0.29 0.99
CA LYS A 281 17.90 -0.66 1.05
C LYS A 281 17.52 -1.41 2.34
N ARG A 282 18.44 -2.18 2.91
CA ARG A 282 18.14 -3.17 3.97
C ARG A 282 18.78 -2.89 5.32
N HIS A 283 19.68 -1.91 5.43
CA HIS A 283 20.46 -1.66 6.66
C HIS A 283 19.58 -1.47 7.90
N CYS A 284 18.44 -0.78 7.75
CA CYS A 284 17.49 -0.59 8.84
C CYS A 284 16.81 -1.90 9.29
N ASN A 285 16.65 -2.89 8.41
CA ASN A 285 16.13 -4.20 8.77
C ASN A 285 17.23 -5.07 9.37
N PHE A 286 18.44 -5.06 8.79
CA PHE A 286 19.58 -5.77 9.36
C PHE A 286 19.86 -5.35 10.80
N LEU A 287 19.94 -4.04 11.05
CA LEU A 287 20.20 -3.51 12.38
C LEU A 287 19.10 -3.89 13.37
N ASN A 288 17.84 -3.79 12.95
CA ASN A 288 16.70 -4.21 13.78
C ASN A 288 16.76 -5.71 14.11
N ASP A 289 16.98 -6.55 13.11
CA ASP A 289 16.87 -7.99 13.24
C ASP A 289 18.07 -8.58 14.00
N ILE A 290 19.28 -8.05 13.81
CA ILE A 290 20.44 -8.46 14.60
C ILE A 290 20.32 -8.06 16.06
N VAL A 291 19.93 -6.80 16.33
CA VAL A 291 19.77 -6.29 17.70
C VAL A 291 18.74 -7.12 18.45
N TRP A 292 17.55 -7.32 17.86
CA TRP A 292 16.51 -8.07 18.53
C TRP A 292 16.74 -9.58 18.60
N ALA A 293 17.40 -10.20 17.62
CA ALA A 293 17.82 -11.60 17.74
C ALA A 293 18.78 -11.78 18.92
N THR A 294 19.77 -10.88 19.07
CA THR A 294 20.73 -10.92 20.17
C THR A 294 20.06 -10.61 21.52
N VAL A 295 19.30 -9.52 21.61
CA VAL A 295 18.64 -9.09 22.86
C VAL A 295 17.64 -10.15 23.32
N ASN A 296 16.80 -10.68 22.42
CA ASN A 296 15.87 -11.76 22.78
C ASN A 296 16.62 -13.05 23.15
N GLY A 297 17.73 -13.36 22.47
CA GLY A 297 18.58 -14.50 22.82
C GLY A 297 19.10 -14.39 24.26
N ILE A 298 19.67 -13.24 24.61
CA ILE A 298 20.23 -12.99 25.93
C ILE A 298 19.13 -12.96 27.01
N THR A 299 18.01 -12.27 26.75
CA THR A 299 16.98 -12.02 27.75
C THR A 299 16.01 -13.19 27.96
N ASN A 300 15.63 -13.93 26.89
CA ASN A 300 14.72 -15.07 27.03
C ASN A 300 15.42 -16.35 27.50
N TYR A 301 16.73 -16.45 27.27
CA TYR A 301 17.60 -17.52 27.77
C TYR A 301 18.54 -17.01 28.86
N ASN A 302 18.05 -16.07 29.67
CA ASN A 302 18.83 -15.42 30.74
C ASN A 302 19.48 -16.42 31.72
N SER A 303 18.85 -17.56 31.99
CA SER A 303 19.42 -18.63 32.83
C SER A 303 20.68 -19.23 32.21
N PHE A 304 20.73 -19.38 30.90
CA PHE A 304 21.91 -19.86 30.15
C PHE A 304 23.04 -18.82 30.18
N PHE A 305 22.71 -17.53 30.13
CA PHE A 305 23.69 -16.43 30.18
C PHE A 305 23.98 -15.91 31.59
N HIS A 306 23.46 -16.57 32.63
CA HIS A 306 23.61 -16.17 34.04
C HIS A 306 23.17 -14.72 34.35
N ILE A 307 22.13 -14.24 33.66
CA ILE A 307 21.51 -12.93 33.89
C ILE A 307 20.24 -13.10 34.73
N SER A 308 20.07 -12.25 35.75
CA SER A 308 18.86 -12.28 36.58
C SER A 308 17.62 -11.87 35.77
N ALA A 309 16.45 -12.41 36.12
CA ALA A 309 15.20 -12.05 35.45
C ALA A 309 14.90 -10.53 35.47
N PRO A 310 15.11 -9.80 36.58
CA PRO A 310 14.95 -8.34 36.58
C PRO A 310 15.92 -7.63 35.63
N ALA A 311 17.19 -8.05 35.59
CA ALA A 311 18.17 -7.46 34.68
C ALA A 311 17.79 -7.71 33.22
N ALA A 312 17.32 -8.91 32.88
CA ALA A 312 16.80 -9.22 31.54
C ALA A 312 15.63 -8.30 31.16
N GLY A 313 14.69 -8.07 32.09
CA GLY A 313 13.58 -7.12 31.88
C GLY A 313 14.06 -5.70 31.59
N TRP A 314 15.01 -5.18 32.38
CA TRP A 314 15.58 -3.85 32.16
C TRP A 314 16.37 -3.72 30.86
N ILE A 315 17.10 -4.77 30.46
CA ILE A 315 17.75 -4.82 29.15
C ILE A 315 16.70 -4.71 28.03
N THR A 316 15.63 -5.50 28.09
CA THR A 316 14.53 -5.41 27.12
C THR A 316 13.93 -4.00 27.09
N ALA A 317 13.64 -3.41 28.25
CA ALA A 317 13.10 -2.05 28.34
C ALA A 317 14.02 -1.01 27.68
N GLY A 318 15.33 -1.10 27.91
CA GLY A 318 16.32 -0.23 27.27
C GLY A 318 16.32 -0.36 25.75
N PHE A 319 16.23 -1.59 25.22
CA PHE A 319 16.19 -1.83 23.77
C PHE A 319 14.83 -1.52 23.12
N LEU A 320 13.74 -1.41 23.88
CA LEU A 320 12.50 -0.85 23.35
C LEU A 320 12.65 0.64 23.00
N VAL A 321 13.54 1.39 23.66
CA VAL A 321 13.87 2.78 23.27
C VAL A 321 14.56 2.80 21.90
N PHE A 322 15.36 1.77 21.61
CA PHE A 322 15.97 1.61 20.30
C PHE A 322 14.92 1.47 19.18
N ASP A 323 13.76 0.85 19.42
CA ASP A 323 12.68 0.81 18.41
C ASP A 323 12.14 2.20 18.07
N VAL A 324 11.95 3.05 19.09
CA VAL A 324 11.54 4.45 18.89
C VAL A 324 12.58 5.17 18.04
N ALA A 325 13.86 5.03 18.40
CA ALA A 325 14.97 5.64 17.66
C ALA A 325 15.03 5.13 16.21
N MET A 326 14.83 3.84 15.97
CA MET A 326 14.81 3.23 14.64
C MET A 326 13.66 3.75 13.78
N ILE A 327 12.47 3.94 14.34
CA ILE A 327 11.33 4.53 13.61
C ILE A 327 11.64 5.99 13.25
N MET A 328 12.20 6.75 14.19
CA MET A 328 12.58 8.15 13.95
C MET A 328 13.71 8.25 12.91
N TRP A 329 14.65 7.32 12.90
CA TRP A 329 15.70 7.22 11.88
C TRP A 329 15.11 6.92 10.50
N ARG A 330 14.20 5.96 10.39
CA ARG A 330 13.49 5.65 9.13
C ARG A 330 12.70 6.86 8.62
N ARG A 331 12.04 7.58 9.52
CA ARG A 331 11.35 8.84 9.20
C ARG A 331 12.33 9.88 8.66
N PHE A 332 13.49 10.04 9.29
CA PHE A 332 14.54 10.96 8.82
C PHE A 332 15.04 10.61 7.41
N LEU A 333 15.27 9.33 7.13
CA LEU A 333 15.66 8.87 5.79
C LEU A 333 14.57 9.18 4.75
N ALA A 334 13.32 8.85 5.04
CA ALA A 334 12.19 9.16 4.17
C ALA A 334 12.02 10.68 3.95
N HIS A 335 12.26 11.50 4.98
CA HIS A 335 12.24 12.95 4.84
C HIS A 335 13.31 13.46 3.87
N ARG A 336 14.52 12.89 3.93
CA ARG A 336 15.59 13.26 3.00
C ARG A 336 15.25 12.92 1.55
N GLU A 337 14.64 11.76 1.31
CA GLU A 337 14.18 11.37 -0.03
C GLU A 337 13.12 12.34 -0.56
N TYR A 338 12.16 12.70 0.29
CA TYR A 338 11.17 13.73 -0.01
C TYR A 338 11.81 15.09 -0.33
N ASP A 339 12.75 15.57 0.49
CA ASP A 339 13.39 16.88 0.29
C ASP A 339 14.17 16.94 -1.03
N ILE A 340 14.84 15.85 -1.42
CA ILE A 340 15.54 15.76 -2.70
C ILE A 340 14.52 15.90 -3.85
N LYS A 341 13.42 15.14 -3.81
CA LYS A 341 12.40 15.18 -4.85
C LYS A 341 11.65 16.52 -4.89
N ARG A 342 11.42 17.13 -3.73
CA ARG A 342 10.81 18.46 -3.62
C ARG A 342 11.69 19.53 -4.25
N LYS A 343 12.99 19.51 -3.96
CA LYS A 343 13.96 20.43 -4.60
C LYS A 343 13.95 20.26 -6.11
N GLN A 344 13.80 19.03 -6.61
CA GLN A 344 13.63 18.76 -8.03
C GLN A 344 12.50 19.56 -8.65
N TYR A 345 11.28 19.41 -8.11
CA TYR A 345 10.11 20.07 -8.67
C TYR A 345 10.16 21.59 -8.52
N VAL A 346 10.70 22.10 -7.42
CA VAL A 346 10.87 23.54 -7.22
C VAL A 346 11.87 24.13 -8.23
N GLN A 347 12.98 23.44 -8.50
CA GLN A 347 13.94 23.86 -9.52
C GLN A 347 13.31 23.82 -10.92
N GLU A 348 12.59 22.75 -11.26
CA GLU A 348 11.90 22.63 -12.55
C GLU A 348 10.86 23.74 -12.75
N LEU A 349 10.10 24.12 -11.71
CA LEU A 349 9.18 25.24 -11.76
C LEU A 349 9.90 26.58 -12.01
N ALA A 350 11.00 26.83 -11.29
CA ALA A 350 11.79 28.05 -11.47
C ALA A 350 12.38 28.16 -12.90
N ASP A 351 12.88 27.05 -13.44
CA ASP A 351 13.39 27.01 -14.81
C ASP A 351 12.29 27.29 -15.85
N ILE A 352 11.09 26.74 -15.66
CA ILE A 352 9.93 27.01 -16.52
C ILE A 352 9.51 28.48 -16.43
N GLU A 353 9.48 29.06 -15.22
CA GLU A 353 9.14 30.48 -15.01
C GLU A 353 10.13 31.42 -15.71
N VAL A 354 11.44 31.14 -15.62
CA VAL A 354 12.46 31.91 -16.36
C VAL A 354 12.26 31.80 -17.88
N ARG A 355 11.89 30.63 -18.40
CA ARG A 355 11.60 30.44 -19.84
C ARG A 355 10.34 31.20 -20.26
N LEU A 356 9.30 31.22 -19.42
CA LEU A 356 8.07 31.99 -19.66
C LEU A 356 8.34 33.50 -19.67
N LEU A 357 9.15 34.02 -18.75
CA LEU A 357 9.50 35.45 -18.68
C LEU A 357 10.31 35.91 -19.90
N LYS A 358 11.19 35.06 -20.44
CA LYS A 358 11.99 35.38 -21.64
C LYS A 358 11.18 35.43 -22.93
N LYS A 359 9.98 34.84 -22.96
CA LYS A 359 9.12 34.72 -24.13
C LYS A 359 7.86 35.59 -24.04
N SER A 360 7.93 36.72 -23.31
CA SER A 360 6.75 37.53 -22.96
C SER A 360 6.06 38.26 -24.12
N ASP A 361 6.41 38.00 -25.38
CA ASP A 361 5.73 38.53 -26.54
C ASP A 361 5.41 37.39 -27.52
N VAL A 362 4.14 37.34 -27.93
CA VAL A 362 3.47 36.39 -28.85
C VAL A 362 2.81 35.16 -28.18
N ASP A 363 1.51 35.01 -28.47
CA ASP A 363 0.62 33.87 -28.19
C ASP A 363 1.08 32.64 -28.97
N ASP A 364 2.25 32.13 -28.60
CA ASP A 364 2.92 31.04 -29.29
C ASP A 364 2.52 29.69 -28.68
N LYS A 365 2.43 28.66 -29.53
CA LYS A 365 2.07 27.28 -29.13
C LYS A 365 2.96 26.77 -27.98
N GLU A 366 4.22 27.17 -27.99
CA GLU A 366 5.22 26.83 -26.98
C GLU A 366 4.95 27.48 -25.62
N SER A 367 4.48 28.73 -25.58
CA SER A 367 4.09 29.41 -24.33
C SER A 367 2.91 28.72 -23.67
N ARG A 368 1.96 28.19 -24.46
CA ARG A 368 0.85 27.37 -23.95
C ARG A 368 1.34 26.02 -23.40
N GLN A 369 2.28 25.36 -24.09
CA GLN A 369 2.91 24.11 -23.61
C GLN A 369 3.68 24.32 -22.30
N LEU A 370 4.46 25.39 -22.18
CA LEU A 370 5.20 25.74 -20.97
C LEU A 370 4.27 26.01 -19.78
N LYS A 371 3.15 26.71 -20.00
CA LYS A 371 2.11 26.91 -18.97
C LYS A 371 1.49 25.58 -18.51
N ALA A 372 1.13 24.70 -19.45
CA ALA A 372 0.59 23.38 -19.13
C ALA A 372 1.60 22.50 -18.36
N ARG A 373 2.90 22.59 -18.70
CA ARG A 373 3.97 21.92 -17.96
C ARG A 373 4.16 22.50 -16.55
N HIS A 374 4.09 23.83 -16.41
CA HIS A 374 4.16 24.49 -15.09
C HIS A 374 3.05 23.98 -14.17
N GLU A 375 1.81 23.94 -14.66
CA GLU A 375 0.66 23.46 -13.89
C GLU A 375 0.80 21.97 -13.48
N ALA A 376 1.35 21.16 -14.38
CA ALA A 376 1.63 19.75 -14.12
C ALA A 376 2.68 19.51 -13.05
N VAL A 377 3.84 20.17 -13.14
CA VAL A 377 4.91 20.03 -12.14
C VAL A 377 4.41 20.53 -10.78
N ARG A 378 3.58 21.58 -10.77
CA ARG A 378 2.92 22.05 -9.56
C ARG A 378 1.93 21.03 -8.99
N ALA A 379 1.21 20.30 -9.82
CA ALA A 379 0.33 19.21 -9.38
C ALA A 379 1.14 18.01 -8.82
N GLN A 380 2.26 17.64 -9.45
CA GLN A 380 3.16 16.61 -8.96
C GLN A 380 3.76 16.99 -7.59
N LEU A 381 4.21 18.24 -7.43
CA LEU A 381 4.72 18.75 -6.15
C LEU A 381 3.65 18.68 -5.04
N ARG A 382 2.40 19.03 -5.34
CA ARG A 382 1.29 18.89 -4.40
C ARG A 382 1.05 17.44 -3.99
N GLU A 383 1.05 16.50 -4.94
CA GLU A 383 0.88 15.08 -4.63
C GLU A 383 2.07 14.55 -3.79
N LEU A 384 3.29 15.00 -4.08
CA LEU A 384 4.48 14.67 -3.31
C LEU A 384 4.36 15.14 -1.85
N ASP A 385 3.95 16.40 -1.63
CA ASP A 385 3.74 16.98 -0.31
C ASP A 385 2.68 16.21 0.47
N LEU A 386 1.55 15.89 -0.16
CA LEU A 386 0.47 15.13 0.46
C LEU A 386 0.90 13.70 0.84
N LYS A 387 1.58 13.00 -0.06
CA LYS A 387 2.12 11.65 0.20
C LYS A 387 3.12 11.67 1.35
N TRP A 388 3.99 12.68 1.40
CA TRP A 388 4.93 12.86 2.50
C TRP A 388 4.21 13.12 3.82
N GLU A 389 3.22 14.01 3.86
CA GLU A 389 2.46 14.29 5.08
C GLU A 389 1.73 13.05 5.62
N ALA A 390 1.13 12.25 4.73
CA ALA A 390 0.51 10.98 5.10
C ALA A 390 1.54 9.97 5.64
N ALA A 391 2.69 9.81 4.96
CA ALA A 391 3.77 8.93 5.40
C ALA A 391 4.37 9.38 6.74
N ASN A 392 4.59 10.68 6.91
CA ASN A 392 5.08 11.30 8.15
C ASN A 392 4.11 11.05 9.32
N ALA A 393 2.80 11.23 9.10
CA ALA A 393 1.79 10.90 10.10
C ALA A 393 1.84 9.43 10.50
N LYS A 394 1.98 8.50 9.53
CA LYS A 394 2.12 7.07 9.78
C LYS A 394 3.39 6.73 10.58
N PHE A 395 4.52 7.36 10.28
CA PHE A 395 5.75 7.20 11.07
C PHE A 395 5.55 7.66 12.52
N LEU A 396 4.91 8.81 12.73
CA LEU A 396 4.63 9.33 14.06
C LEU A 396 3.64 8.44 14.83
N PHE A 397 2.66 7.86 14.14
CA PHE A 397 1.73 6.90 14.74
C PHE A 397 2.44 5.63 15.21
N ASN A 398 3.35 5.09 14.39
CA ASN A 398 4.20 3.95 14.78
C ASN A 398 5.18 4.33 15.92
N ALA A 399 5.75 5.53 15.90
CA ALA A 399 6.61 6.00 16.99
C ALA A 399 5.83 6.13 18.31
N ALA A 400 4.61 6.65 18.26
CA ALA A 400 3.73 6.72 19.43
C ALA A 400 3.40 5.31 19.95
N ALA A 401 3.10 4.36 19.06
CA ALA A 401 2.91 2.96 19.44
C ALA A 401 4.17 2.40 20.14
N ALA A 402 5.36 2.60 19.56
CA ALA A 402 6.62 2.20 20.18
C ALA A 402 6.82 2.81 21.57
N THR A 403 6.55 4.11 21.73
CA THR A 403 6.66 4.81 23.02
C THR A 403 5.67 4.27 24.05
N LEU A 404 4.42 4.00 23.66
CA LEU A 404 3.44 3.38 24.56
C LEU A 404 3.91 2.00 25.02
N LEU A 405 4.55 1.24 24.14
CA LEU A 405 5.11 -0.07 24.47
C LEU A 405 6.29 0.04 25.44
N VAL A 406 7.21 1.00 25.23
CA VAL A 406 8.29 1.33 26.18
C VAL A 406 7.73 1.71 27.54
N MET A 407 6.76 2.64 27.57
CA MET A 407 6.19 3.16 28.81
C MET A 407 5.43 2.08 29.56
N GLY A 408 4.55 1.33 28.88
CA GLY A 408 3.81 0.23 29.48
C GLY A 408 4.74 -0.85 30.02
N PHE A 409 5.72 -1.29 29.23
CA PHE A 409 6.64 -2.33 29.68
C PHE A 409 7.50 -1.86 30.87
N SER A 410 8.04 -0.64 30.81
CA SER A 410 8.88 -0.09 31.89
C SER A 410 8.07 0.17 33.16
N ALA A 411 6.83 0.66 33.05
CA ALA A 411 5.93 0.86 34.17
C ALA A 411 5.62 -0.47 34.88
N ALA A 412 5.40 -1.56 34.12
CA ALA A 412 5.18 -2.88 34.70
C ALA A 412 6.40 -3.42 35.47
N LEU A 413 7.62 -2.95 35.16
CA LEU A 413 8.85 -3.31 35.90
C LEU A 413 9.08 -2.43 37.13
N LEU A 414 8.65 -1.16 37.08
CA LEU A 414 8.85 -0.18 38.15
C LEU A 414 7.82 -0.29 39.27
N PHE A 415 6.56 -0.55 38.91
CA PHE A 415 5.45 -0.51 39.85
C PHE A 415 5.08 -1.92 40.33
N THR A 416 4.83 -2.04 41.63
CA THR A 416 4.38 -3.27 42.29
C THR A 416 2.86 -3.41 42.45
N PRO A 417 2.02 -2.34 42.49
CA PRO A 417 0.58 -2.50 42.62
C PRO A 417 -0.02 -3.29 41.43
N PRO A 418 -0.76 -4.39 41.67
CA PRO A 418 -1.25 -5.27 40.61
C PRO A 418 -2.14 -4.56 39.57
N GLY A 419 -2.93 -3.57 40.01
CA GLY A 419 -3.74 -2.74 39.11
C GLY A 419 -2.91 -1.92 38.12
N ILE A 420 -1.75 -1.40 38.55
CA ILE A 420 -0.84 -0.65 37.67
C ILE A 420 -0.16 -1.60 36.68
N ILE A 421 0.25 -2.79 37.12
CA ILE A 421 0.85 -3.82 36.25
C ILE A 421 -0.16 -4.24 35.16
N LEU A 422 -1.41 -4.47 35.53
CA LEU A 422 -2.49 -4.76 34.57
C LEU A 422 -2.66 -3.65 33.54
N ALA A 423 -2.80 -2.39 33.99
CA ALA A 423 -2.95 -1.25 33.11
C ALA A 423 -1.74 -1.07 32.17
N SER A 424 -0.55 -1.36 32.68
CA SER A 424 0.72 -1.30 31.95
C SER A 424 0.79 -2.31 30.81
N TYR A 425 0.40 -3.58 31.05
CA TYR A 425 0.34 -4.58 29.99
C TYR A 425 -0.81 -4.34 28.99
N ALA A 426 -1.95 -3.82 29.47
CA ALA A 426 -3.04 -3.41 28.59
C ALA A 426 -2.59 -2.29 27.63
N LEU A 427 -1.80 -1.33 28.12
CA LEU A 427 -1.20 -0.28 27.30
C LEU A 427 -0.27 -0.86 26.22
N CYS A 428 0.53 -1.88 26.56
CA CYS A 428 1.33 -2.60 25.56
C CYS A 428 0.47 -3.32 24.51
N ALA A 429 -0.65 -3.93 24.90
CA ALA A 429 -1.57 -4.57 23.95
C ALA A 429 -2.21 -3.54 23.00
N VAL A 430 -2.58 -2.36 23.50
CA VAL A 430 -3.03 -1.22 22.68
C VAL A 430 -1.93 -0.79 21.71
N ALA A 431 -0.68 -0.64 22.18
CA ALA A 431 0.46 -0.29 21.35
C ALA A 431 0.70 -1.26 20.19
N VAL A 432 0.61 -2.57 20.44
CA VAL A 432 0.73 -3.55 19.35
C VAL A 432 -0.49 -3.53 18.42
N GLY A 433 -1.69 -3.27 18.95
CA GLY A 433 -2.88 -3.03 18.14
C GLY A 433 -2.73 -1.81 17.22
N MET A 434 -2.05 -0.76 17.67
CA MET A 434 -1.69 0.38 16.81
C MET A 434 -0.75 -0.04 15.69
N TYR A 435 0.33 -0.80 15.97
CA TYR A 435 1.23 -1.28 14.92
C TYR A 435 0.50 -2.06 13.81
N LEU A 436 -0.42 -2.95 14.21
CA LEU A 436 -1.23 -3.74 13.28
C LEU A 436 -2.24 -2.90 12.49
N SER A 437 -2.53 -1.68 12.94
CA SER A 437 -3.50 -0.77 12.33
C SER A 437 -2.85 0.41 11.60
N ALA A 438 -1.52 0.44 11.51
CA ALA A 438 -0.77 1.57 10.95
C ALA A 438 -1.05 1.81 9.47
N ASP A 439 -1.35 0.76 8.69
CA ASP A 439 -1.72 0.89 7.28
C ASP A 439 -3.09 1.57 7.12
N ALA A 440 -4.11 1.09 7.85
CA ALA A 440 -5.44 1.70 7.85
C ALA A 440 -5.40 3.17 8.35
N PHE A 441 -4.56 3.47 9.34
CA PHE A 441 -4.31 4.84 9.77
C PHE A 441 -3.69 5.70 8.65
N GLY A 442 -2.71 5.17 7.93
CA GLY A 442 -2.07 5.85 6.81
C GLY A 442 -3.08 6.22 5.72
N GLU A 443 -3.95 5.27 5.33
CA GLU A 443 -5.02 5.51 4.36
C GLU A 443 -6.02 6.55 4.86
N TYR A 444 -6.46 6.46 6.12
CA TYR A 444 -7.33 7.47 6.74
C TYR A 444 -6.70 8.88 6.68
N ARG A 445 -5.41 9.02 7.01
CA ARG A 445 -4.72 10.32 6.95
C ARG A 445 -4.59 10.84 5.53
N GLU A 446 -4.23 9.99 4.56
CA GLU A 446 -4.18 10.36 3.14
C GLU A 446 -5.53 10.90 2.64
N LYS A 447 -6.64 10.20 2.94
CA LYS A 447 -7.99 10.64 2.54
C LYS A 447 -8.41 11.92 3.26
N THR A 448 -7.99 12.11 4.51
CA THR A 448 -8.24 13.35 5.27
C THR A 448 -7.55 14.55 4.62
N LEU A 449 -6.26 14.41 4.28
CA LEU A 449 -5.49 15.49 3.65
C LEU A 449 -6.05 15.86 2.28
N ARG A 450 -6.45 14.86 1.47
CA ARG A 450 -7.09 15.11 0.17
C ARG A 450 -8.42 15.84 0.29
N LEU A 451 -9.23 15.50 1.29
CA LEU A 451 -10.48 16.20 1.55
C LEU A 451 -10.21 17.65 1.94
N GLN A 452 -9.24 17.90 2.83
CA GLN A 452 -8.86 19.25 3.25
C GLN A 452 -8.39 20.10 2.06
N GLU A 453 -7.54 19.55 1.21
CA GLU A 453 -7.06 20.22 -0.01
C GLU A 453 -8.23 20.55 -0.96
N ALA A 454 -9.13 19.60 -1.22
CA ALA A 454 -10.27 19.83 -2.11
C ALA A 454 -11.26 20.89 -1.57
N VAL A 455 -11.48 20.90 -0.25
CA VAL A 455 -12.33 21.91 0.41
C VAL A 455 -11.68 23.29 0.34
N GLU A 456 -10.36 23.38 0.53
CA GLU A 456 -9.63 24.65 0.42
C GLU A 456 -9.65 25.19 -1.01
N LEU A 457 -9.47 24.33 -2.01
CA LEU A 457 -9.63 24.71 -3.42
C LEU A 457 -11.05 25.19 -3.74
N ALA A 458 -12.07 24.52 -3.20
CA ALA A 458 -13.47 24.94 -3.36
C ALA A 458 -13.76 26.28 -2.71
N ARG A 459 -13.11 26.56 -1.58
CA ARG A 459 -13.21 27.84 -0.90
C ARG A 459 -12.54 28.95 -1.72
N GLN A 460 -11.33 28.70 -2.23
CA GLN A 460 -10.60 29.66 -3.04
C GLN A 460 -11.36 30.02 -4.32
N HIS A 461 -11.93 29.03 -5.03
CA HIS A 461 -12.77 29.28 -6.21
C HIS A 461 -14.05 30.07 -5.89
N ARG A 462 -14.63 29.90 -4.70
CA ARG A 462 -15.80 30.68 -4.28
C ARG A 462 -15.46 32.13 -3.96
N GLU A 463 -14.24 32.39 -3.47
CA GLU A 463 -13.81 33.72 -3.02
C GLU A 463 -13.15 34.56 -4.15
N ASP A 464 -12.85 33.99 -5.33
CA ASP A 464 -12.25 34.72 -6.46
C ASP A 464 -13.26 35.67 -7.16
N PRO A 465 -13.08 37.01 -7.09
CA PRO A 465 -14.00 37.96 -7.69
C PRO A 465 -14.01 37.93 -9.23
N PHE A 466 -12.93 37.47 -9.88
CA PHE A 466 -12.77 37.53 -11.33
C PHE A 466 -13.50 36.40 -12.07
N ASP A 467 -13.78 35.28 -11.41
CA ASP A 467 -14.47 34.12 -12.01
C ASP A 467 -15.97 34.37 -12.24
N THR A 468 -16.56 35.39 -11.61
CA THR A 468 -17.97 35.80 -11.81
C THR A 468 -18.26 36.43 -13.18
N LEU A 469 -17.24 36.73 -13.98
CA LEU A 469 -17.36 37.33 -15.33
C LEU A 469 -17.58 36.29 -16.44
N HIS A 470 -17.39 34.99 -16.18
CA HIS A 470 -17.71 33.89 -17.11
C HIS A 470 -18.74 32.96 -16.46
N GLU A 471 -19.98 33.45 -16.38
CA GLU A 471 -21.08 32.84 -15.64
C GLU A 471 -21.32 31.37 -16.00
N SER A 472 -21.19 30.98 -17.29
CA SER A 472 -21.40 29.61 -17.77
C SER A 472 -20.35 28.60 -17.26
N ASP A 473 -19.07 28.93 -17.37
CA ASP A 473 -17.97 28.01 -17.05
C ASP A 473 -17.76 27.90 -15.53
N TYR A 474 -18.08 28.98 -14.79
CA TYR A 474 -18.04 29.02 -13.33
C TYR A 474 -18.95 27.95 -12.68
N TRP A 475 -20.20 27.83 -13.12
CA TRP A 475 -21.14 26.87 -12.54
C TRP A 475 -20.74 25.42 -12.83
N ALA A 476 -20.16 25.14 -14.00
CA ALA A 476 -19.68 23.82 -14.36
C ALA A 476 -18.48 23.39 -13.48
N ASP A 477 -17.49 24.27 -13.31
CA ASP A 477 -16.32 24.02 -12.46
C ASP A 477 -16.71 23.86 -10.98
N GLN A 478 -17.62 24.70 -10.48
CA GLN A 478 -18.14 24.62 -9.12
C GLN A 478 -18.89 23.30 -8.87
N LEU A 479 -19.72 22.85 -9.82
CA LEU A 479 -20.48 21.60 -9.70
C LEU A 479 -19.55 20.38 -9.68
N ILE A 480 -18.54 20.36 -10.56
CA ILE A 480 -17.51 19.30 -10.59
C ILE A 480 -16.75 19.25 -9.26
N LEU A 481 -16.42 20.42 -8.71
CA LEU A 481 -15.69 20.53 -7.46
C LEU A 481 -16.53 20.09 -6.26
N ASP A 482 -17.82 20.45 -6.23
CA ASP A 482 -18.77 19.99 -5.23
C ASP A 482 -18.98 18.47 -5.27
N GLU A 483 -19.09 17.88 -6.48
CA GLU A 483 -19.17 16.42 -6.64
C GLU A 483 -17.89 15.73 -6.16
N ARG A 484 -16.72 16.27 -6.50
CA ARG A 484 -15.42 15.77 -6.02
C ARG A 484 -15.32 15.82 -4.50
N VAL A 485 -15.73 16.92 -3.88
CA VAL A 485 -15.75 17.07 -2.42
C VAL A 485 -16.68 16.02 -1.81
N ARG A 486 -17.90 15.82 -2.34
CA ARG A 486 -18.82 14.78 -1.84
C ARG A 486 -18.20 13.38 -1.90
N LYS A 487 -17.56 13.01 -3.03
CA LYS A 487 -16.87 11.72 -3.16
C LYS A 487 -15.75 11.58 -2.14
N LEU A 488 -14.93 12.61 -1.95
CA LEU A 488 -13.84 12.60 -0.98
C LEU A 488 -14.35 12.54 0.47
N VAL A 489 -15.48 13.17 0.78
CA VAL A 489 -16.14 13.04 2.09
C VAL A 489 -16.53 11.58 2.34
N GLN A 490 -17.14 10.91 1.36
CA GLN A 490 -17.50 9.50 1.49
C GLN A 490 -16.28 8.60 1.65
N GLU A 491 -15.22 8.80 0.83
CA GLU A 491 -13.97 8.06 0.95
C GLU A 491 -13.30 8.27 2.32
N HIS A 492 -13.28 9.51 2.82
CA HIS A 492 -12.77 9.83 4.14
C HIS A 492 -13.57 9.14 5.25
N GLN A 493 -14.91 9.18 5.18
CA GLN A 493 -15.76 8.49 6.15
C GLN A 493 -15.50 6.98 6.12
N ASN A 494 -15.42 6.37 4.95
CA ASN A 494 -15.13 4.94 4.81
C ASN A 494 -13.76 4.58 5.42
N ALA A 495 -12.71 5.35 5.10
CA ALA A 495 -11.38 5.13 5.64
C ALA A 495 -11.31 5.33 7.17
N ARG A 496 -12.06 6.30 7.71
CA ARG A 496 -12.19 6.51 9.16
C ARG A 496 -12.85 5.32 9.84
N HIS A 497 -13.96 4.81 9.31
CA HIS A 497 -14.64 3.64 9.85
C HIS A 497 -13.74 2.41 9.78
N ASP A 498 -13.02 2.21 8.67
CA ASP A 498 -12.08 1.10 8.51
C ASP A 498 -10.91 1.18 9.50
N PHE A 499 -10.35 2.37 9.73
CA PHE A 499 -9.33 2.59 10.74
C PHE A 499 -9.84 2.28 12.16
N ILE A 500 -10.99 2.84 12.55
CA ILE A 500 -11.58 2.60 13.89
C ILE A 500 -11.88 1.12 14.09
N TYR A 501 -12.49 0.49 13.08
CA TYR A 501 -12.79 -0.94 13.12
C TYR A 501 -11.51 -1.78 13.24
N THR A 502 -10.49 -1.48 12.43
CA THR A 502 -9.19 -2.17 12.47
C THR A 502 -8.49 -1.99 13.81
N MET A 503 -8.53 -0.80 14.40
CA MET A 503 -8.02 -0.53 15.75
C MET A 503 -8.74 -1.36 16.81
N ILE A 504 -10.07 -1.33 16.84
CA ILE A 504 -10.85 -2.10 17.82
C ILE A 504 -10.60 -3.60 17.63
N LYS A 505 -10.63 -4.07 16.39
CA LYS A 505 -10.32 -5.45 16.01
C LYS A 505 -8.95 -5.86 16.51
N ASN A 506 -7.91 -5.09 16.21
CA ASN A 506 -6.54 -5.46 16.56
C ASN A 506 -6.23 -5.26 18.05
N THR A 507 -6.97 -4.42 18.78
CA THR A 507 -6.76 -4.20 20.22
C THR A 507 -7.59 -5.12 21.10
N VAL A 508 -8.86 -5.37 20.77
CA VAL A 508 -9.84 -6.04 21.65
C VAL A 508 -10.08 -7.50 21.27
N MET A 509 -10.26 -7.77 19.98
CA MET A 509 -10.78 -9.08 19.53
C MET A 509 -9.87 -10.25 19.93
N PRO A 510 -8.55 -10.17 19.76
CA PRO A 510 -7.66 -11.22 20.22
C PRO A 510 -7.67 -11.45 21.74
N ALA A 511 -7.77 -10.40 22.57
CA ALA A 511 -7.89 -10.57 24.01
C ALA A 511 -9.18 -11.31 24.37
N LEU A 512 -10.28 -11.01 23.66
CA LEU A 512 -11.54 -11.71 23.77
C LEU A 512 -11.43 -13.18 23.33
N ILE A 513 -10.78 -13.45 22.19
CA ILE A 513 -10.58 -14.81 21.68
C ILE A 513 -9.70 -15.63 22.64
N ILE A 514 -8.57 -15.07 23.11
CA ILE A 514 -7.67 -15.73 24.05
C ILE A 514 -8.41 -16.04 25.35
N SER A 515 -9.13 -15.06 25.91
CA SER A 515 -9.93 -15.24 27.13
C SER A 515 -10.97 -16.34 26.96
N THR A 516 -11.71 -16.30 25.85
CA THR A 516 -12.75 -17.29 25.56
C THR A 516 -12.13 -18.67 25.37
N LEU A 517 -11.01 -18.79 24.66
CA LEU A 517 -10.35 -20.08 24.40
C LEU A 517 -9.83 -20.74 25.68
N ALA A 518 -9.38 -19.94 26.64
CA ALA A 518 -9.01 -20.43 27.97
C ALA A 518 -10.19 -20.91 28.81
N ILE A 519 -11.31 -20.19 28.76
CA ILE A 519 -12.51 -20.52 29.54
C ILE A 519 -13.25 -21.72 28.91
N CYS A 520 -13.50 -21.63 27.60
CA CYS A 520 -14.26 -22.60 26.81
C CYS A 520 -13.83 -22.55 25.33
N TRP A 521 -12.99 -23.50 24.91
CA TRP A 521 -12.51 -23.56 23.52
C TRP A 521 -13.64 -23.72 22.49
N GLN A 522 -14.75 -24.38 22.85
CA GLN A 522 -15.92 -24.51 21.97
C GLN A 522 -16.58 -23.16 21.72
N ALA A 523 -16.77 -22.34 22.77
CA ALA A 523 -17.31 -21.00 22.64
C ALA A 523 -16.38 -20.11 21.79
N ALA A 524 -15.06 -20.26 21.95
CA ALA A 524 -14.10 -19.54 21.12
C ALA A 524 -14.22 -19.89 19.63
N LEU A 525 -14.43 -21.17 19.29
CA LEU A 525 -14.68 -21.58 17.91
C LEU A 525 -15.97 -20.98 17.34
N VAL A 526 -17.04 -20.90 18.14
CA VAL A 526 -18.29 -20.24 17.72
C VAL A 526 -18.06 -18.75 17.46
N ILE A 527 -17.33 -18.06 18.34
CA ILE A 527 -16.99 -16.64 18.15
C ILE A 527 -16.14 -16.45 16.90
N ILE A 528 -15.14 -17.30 16.67
CA ILE A 528 -14.30 -17.26 15.46
C ILE A 528 -15.15 -17.49 14.20
N ALA A 529 -16.07 -18.46 14.22
CA ALA A 529 -16.96 -18.74 13.10
C ALA A 529 -17.92 -17.57 12.81
N ALA A 530 -18.56 -17.03 13.85
CA ALA A 530 -19.44 -15.86 13.73
C ALA A 530 -18.66 -14.65 13.20
N TYR A 531 -17.43 -14.46 13.67
CA TYR A 531 -16.53 -13.41 13.21
C TYR A 531 -16.11 -13.59 11.75
N ALA A 532 -15.79 -14.81 11.31
CA ALA A 532 -15.48 -15.11 9.92
C ALA A 532 -16.68 -14.84 9.00
N VAL A 533 -17.90 -15.19 9.42
CA VAL A 533 -19.14 -14.86 8.70
C VAL A 533 -19.33 -13.34 8.60
N TYR A 534 -19.13 -12.60 9.69
CA TYR A 534 -19.23 -11.14 9.69
C TYR A 534 -18.24 -10.50 8.71
N GLU A 535 -16.98 -10.94 8.69
CA GLU A 535 -15.97 -10.46 7.74
C GLU A 535 -16.35 -10.78 6.29
N LEU A 536 -16.94 -11.95 6.01
CA LEU A 536 -17.45 -12.30 4.69
C LEU A 536 -18.60 -11.39 4.25
N VAL A 537 -19.54 -11.08 5.15
CA VAL A 537 -20.66 -10.16 4.86
C VAL A 537 -20.14 -8.74 4.63
N ASN A 538 -19.20 -8.26 5.44
CA ASN A 538 -18.58 -6.95 5.26
C ASN A 538 -17.81 -6.87 3.92
N ALA A 539 -17.07 -7.93 3.57
CA ALA A 539 -16.39 -8.03 2.28
C ALA A 539 -17.40 -8.02 1.11
N TYR A 540 -18.55 -8.67 1.26
CA TYR A 540 -19.65 -8.63 0.28
C TYR A 540 -20.20 -7.22 0.08
N GLN A 541 -20.53 -6.53 1.17
CA GLN A 541 -21.05 -5.16 1.11
C GLN A 541 -20.03 -4.21 0.47
N ARG A 542 -18.74 -4.32 0.82
CA ARG A 542 -17.66 -3.54 0.18
C ARG A 542 -17.53 -3.85 -1.31
N HIS A 543 -17.68 -5.11 -1.70
CA HIS A 543 -17.67 -5.50 -3.11
C HIS A 543 -18.84 -4.88 -3.86
N GLN A 544 -20.05 -4.92 -3.30
CA GLN A 544 -21.22 -4.28 -3.90
C GLN A 544 -21.06 -2.76 -4.01
N GLN A 545 -20.55 -2.09 -2.98
CA GLN A 545 -20.28 -0.64 -3.03
C GLN A 545 -19.25 -0.28 -4.08
N LYS A 546 -18.17 -1.06 -4.21
CA LYS A 546 -17.15 -0.87 -5.26
C LYS A 546 -17.73 -1.10 -6.66
N GLN A 547 -18.64 -2.05 -6.81
CA GLN A 547 -19.33 -2.28 -8.07
C GLN A 547 -20.34 -1.19 -8.41
N ALA A 548 -21.09 -0.69 -7.43
CA ALA A 548 -22.04 0.40 -7.61
C ALA A 548 -21.35 1.75 -7.89
N ALA A 549 -20.09 1.90 -7.49
CA ALA A 549 -19.26 3.08 -7.81
C ALA A 549 -18.62 3.02 -9.21
N LEU A 550 -18.71 1.88 -9.91
CA LEU A 550 -18.34 1.78 -11.33
C LEU A 550 -19.53 2.28 -12.17
N PRO A 551 -19.29 2.96 -13.30
CA PRO A 551 -20.37 3.34 -14.21
C PRO A 551 -21.13 2.08 -14.63
N ALA A 552 -22.47 2.14 -14.56
CA ALA A 552 -23.34 1.04 -14.97
C ALA A 552 -22.97 0.60 -16.39
N PRO A 553 -22.81 -0.71 -16.64
CA PRO A 553 -22.70 -1.17 -18.02
C PRO A 553 -24.00 -0.73 -18.74
N GLU A 554 -23.90 0.00 -19.85
CA GLU A 554 -25.02 0.00 -20.79
C GLU A 554 -25.37 -1.46 -21.07
N ALA A 555 -26.65 -1.79 -20.92
CA ALA A 555 -27.20 -3.10 -21.21
C ALA A 555 -26.55 -3.64 -22.48
N SER A 556 -25.97 -4.86 -22.39
CA SER A 556 -25.39 -5.51 -23.56
C SER A 556 -26.45 -5.55 -24.68
N GLU A 557 -26.05 -5.60 -25.96
CA GLU A 557 -27.03 -5.84 -27.04
C GLU A 557 -27.89 -7.08 -26.77
N GLU A 558 -27.36 -8.04 -26.00
CA GLU A 558 -28.06 -9.21 -25.48
C GLU A 558 -29.14 -8.88 -24.44
N GLU A 559 -28.89 -7.94 -23.52
CA GLU A 559 -29.84 -7.46 -22.51
C GLU A 559 -30.86 -6.46 -23.08
N LYS A 560 -30.48 -5.71 -24.14
CA LYS A 560 -31.43 -4.98 -24.98
C LYS A 560 -32.31 -5.92 -25.80
N LEU A 561 -31.75 -6.97 -26.41
CA LEU A 561 -32.53 -8.00 -27.12
C LEU A 561 -33.47 -8.76 -26.19
N LEU A 562 -33.06 -9.05 -24.97
CA LEU A 562 -33.91 -9.70 -23.97
C LEU A 562 -35.03 -8.77 -23.48
N LYS A 563 -34.75 -7.48 -23.29
CA LYS A 563 -35.80 -6.48 -23.00
C LYS A 563 -36.73 -6.24 -24.19
N ASP A 564 -36.21 -6.20 -25.41
CA ASP A 564 -37.01 -6.06 -26.62
C ASP A 564 -37.86 -7.34 -26.89
N LEU A 565 -37.40 -8.51 -26.41
CA LEU A 565 -38.17 -9.77 -26.39
C LEU A 565 -39.21 -9.82 -25.26
N GLU A 566 -38.94 -9.21 -24.11
CA GLU A 566 -39.90 -9.07 -22.99
C GLU A 566 -40.94 -7.98 -23.24
N GLU A 567 -40.59 -6.93 -23.98
CA GLU A 567 -41.45 -5.79 -24.32
C GLU A 567 -42.13 -5.94 -25.68
N ALA A 568 -41.90 -7.04 -26.41
CA ALA A 568 -42.63 -7.35 -27.63
C ALA A 568 -44.14 -7.48 -27.29
N PRO A 569 -45.01 -6.61 -27.85
CA PRO A 569 -46.44 -6.70 -27.58
C PRO A 569 -46.94 -8.05 -28.09
N LEU A 570 -47.66 -8.77 -27.23
CA LEU A 570 -48.52 -9.89 -27.59
C LEU A 570 -49.56 -9.36 -28.60
N GLU A 571 -49.21 -9.41 -29.89
CA GLU A 571 -50.16 -9.20 -30.97
C GLU A 571 -51.28 -10.23 -30.79
N GLU A 572 -52.50 -9.71 -30.71
CA GLU A 572 -53.74 -10.44 -30.51
C GLU A 572 -53.84 -11.60 -31.50
N LEU A 573 -53.67 -12.81 -30.98
CA LEU A 573 -54.11 -14.02 -31.66
C LEU A 573 -55.65 -13.96 -31.69
N HIS A 574 -56.19 -13.36 -32.76
CA HIS A 574 -57.62 -13.34 -33.06
C HIS A 574 -58.18 -14.76 -33.09
N LEU A 575 -58.79 -15.14 -31.97
CA LEU A 575 -59.60 -16.35 -31.78
C LEU A 575 -61.06 -15.96 -32.02
N GLU A 576 -61.47 -15.88 -33.28
CA GLU A 576 -62.89 -15.86 -33.64
C GLU A 576 -63.08 -16.39 -35.06
N THR A 577 -63.41 -17.67 -35.16
CA THR A 577 -64.57 -18.21 -35.91
C THR A 577 -64.38 -19.71 -36.17
N ALA A 578 -65.30 -20.50 -35.60
CA ALA A 578 -66.06 -21.55 -36.30
C ALA A 578 -66.44 -22.69 -35.35
N GLU A 579 -67.43 -22.43 -34.50
CA GLU A 579 -68.42 -23.44 -34.17
C GLU A 579 -69.17 -23.83 -35.46
N LEU A 580 -68.77 -24.91 -36.12
CA LEU A 580 -69.64 -25.62 -37.06
C LEU A 580 -69.13 -27.05 -37.32
N ASN A 581 -69.46 -27.97 -36.41
CA ASN A 581 -70.04 -29.27 -36.76
C ASN A 581 -70.34 -30.12 -35.51
N ARG A 582 -71.59 -30.05 -35.06
CA ARG A 582 -72.29 -31.21 -34.53
C ARG A 582 -72.68 -32.10 -35.72
N SER A 583 -72.32 -33.38 -35.71
CA SER A 583 -73.26 -34.51 -35.78
C SER A 583 -72.63 -35.79 -36.34
N CYS A 584 -73.20 -36.91 -35.87
CA CYS A 584 -73.23 -38.26 -36.47
C CYS A 584 -72.14 -39.27 -36.09
N CYS A 585 -72.52 -40.14 -35.15
CA CYS A 585 -72.52 -41.61 -35.23
C CYS A 585 -71.41 -42.28 -36.07
N PHE A 586 -70.47 -42.98 -35.44
CA PHE A 586 -70.50 -44.41 -35.08
C PHE A 586 -69.26 -44.75 -34.26
#